data_AF-A0A9D8IY95-F1
#
_entry.id   AF-A0A9D8IY95-F1
#
_cell.length_a   1.000
_cell.length_b   1.000
_cell.length_c   1.000
_cell.angle_alpha   90.00
_cell.angle_beta   90.00
_cell.angle_gamma   90.00
#
_symmetry.space_group_name_H-M   'P 1'
#
loop_
_entity.id
_entity.type
_entity.pdbx_description
1 polymer ?
#
loop_
_entity_poly.entity_id
_entity_poly.type
_entity_poly.pdbx_seq_one_letter_code
_entity_poly.pdbx_strand_id
1 'polypeptide(L)' 'MPFSAREVLAKLLRAGFEERRQSGSHKVLRHPDGRQTYVPMHTGDVPESTFRKILKQARLTLEEFQRL' A
#
# COMPACT_ATOMS: atom_id res chain seq x y z
N MET A 1 -6.53 13.70 1.66
CA MET A 1 -7.45 12.69 2.21
C MET A 1 -6.61 11.64 2.90
N PRO A 2 -6.78 11.39 4.20
CA PRO A 2 -6.07 10.33 4.87
C PRO A 2 -6.76 8.98 4.57
N PHE A 3 -5.98 7.97 4.19
CA PHE A 3 -6.48 6.62 3.90
C PHE A 3 -6.08 5.68 5.04
N SER A 4 -7.00 4.82 5.48
CA SER A 4 -6.70 3.85 6.53
C SER A 4 -5.69 2.81 6.05
N ALA A 5 -4.87 2.26 6.96
CA ALA A 5 -3.93 1.19 6.63
C ALA A 5 -4.62 -0.02 5.94
N ARG A 6 -5.85 -0.34 6.37
CA ARG A 6 -6.66 -1.43 5.80
C ARG A 6 -7.10 -1.11 4.38
N GLU A 7 -7.52 0.12 4.12
CA GLU A 7 -7.93 0.56 2.79
C GLU A 7 -6.75 0.55 1.80
N VAL A 8 -5.59 1.07 2.22
CA VAL A 8 -4.37 1.04 1.41
C VAL A 8 -3.98 -0.39 1.07
N LEU A 9 -3.99 -1.30 2.06
CA LEU A 9 -3.75 -2.72 1.82
C LEU A 9 -4.73 -3.30 0.79
N ALA A 10 -6.05 -3.13 1.01
CA ALA A 10 -7.07 -3.70 0.15
C ALA A 10 -6.96 -3.23 -1.31
N LYS A 11 -6.72 -1.93 -1.53
CA LYS A 11 -6.53 -1.36 -2.87
C LYS A 11 -5.25 -1.87 -3.54
N LEU A 12 -4.15 -2.02 -2.80
CA LEU A 12 -2.92 -2.61 -3.35
C LEU A 12 -3.12 -4.08 -3.76
N LEU A 13 -3.88 -4.86 -3.00
CA LEU A 13 -4.24 -6.23 -3.39
C LEU A 13 -5.07 -6.24 -4.69
N ARG A 14 -6.02 -5.30 -4.85
CA ARG A 14 -6.77 -5.12 -6.11
C ARG A 14 -5.88 -4.69 -7.28
N ALA A 15 -4.81 -3.95 -7.02
CA ALA A 15 -3.79 -3.60 -8.02
C ALA A 15 -2.84 -4.76 -8.38
N GLY A 16 -3.10 -5.99 -7.89
CA GLY A 16 -2.32 -7.18 -8.20
C GLY A 16 -1.09 -7.39 -7.31
N PHE A 17 -0.95 -6.64 -6.22
CA PHE A 17 0.08 -6.95 -5.23
C PHE A 17 -0.31 -8.17 -4.40
N GLU A 18 0.69 -8.94 -4.00
CA GLU A 18 0.53 -10.09 -3.11
C GLU A 18 1.21 -9.82 -1.78
N GLU A 19 0.59 -10.27 -0.68
CA GLU A 19 1.24 -10.31 0.62
C GLU A 19 2.37 -11.34 0.60
N ARG A 20 3.61 -10.91 0.85
CA ARG A 20 4.78 -11.81 0.89
C ARG A 20 5.11 -12.25 2.30
N ARG A 21 5.15 -11.29 3.24
CA ARG A 21 5.41 -11.55 4.65
C ARG A 21 5.00 -10.37 5.49
N GLN A 22 4.95 -10.59 6.80
CA GLN A 22 4.79 -9.55 7.80
C GLN A 22 6.07 -9.45 8.65
N SER A 23 6.50 -8.23 8.95
CA SER A 23 7.58 -7.94 9.90
C SER A 23 7.08 -6.94 10.92
N GLY A 24 6.88 -7.38 12.16
CA GLY A 24 6.18 -6.59 13.18
C GLY A 24 4.80 -6.16 12.70
N SER A 25 4.51 -4.86 12.77
CA SER A 25 3.26 -4.27 12.27
C SER A 25 3.26 -3.98 10.76
N HIS A 26 4.33 -4.28 10.02
CA HIS A 26 4.40 -3.93 8.60
C HIS A 26 4.14 -5.14 7.71
N LYS A 27 3.22 -5.01 6.74
CA LYS A 27 3.05 -5.97 5.66
C LYS A 27 3.94 -5.62 4.48
N VAL A 28 4.66 -6.61 3.97
CA VAL A 28 5.47 -6.51 2.75
C VAL A 28 4.65 -7.01 1.59
N LEU A 29 4.41 -6.13 0.62
CA LEU A 29 3.63 -6.42 -0.59
C LEU A 29 4.54 -6.45 -1.81
N ARG A 30 4.38 -7.45 -2.69
CA ARG A 30 5.13 -7.55 -3.93
C ARG A 30 4.22 -7.89 -5.10
N HIS A 31 4.39 -7.16 -6.20
CA HIS A 31 3.70 -7.43 -7.45
C HIS A 31 4.56 -8.39 -8.32
N PRO A 32 3.95 -9.28 -9.13
CA PRO A 32 4.68 -10.19 -10.01
C PRO A 32 5.70 -9.52 -10.95
N ASP A 33 5.42 -8.28 -11.38
CA ASP A 33 6.33 -7.46 -12.20
C ASP A 33 7.57 -6.90 -11.48
N GLY A 34 7.75 -7.21 -10.19
CA GLY A 34 8.91 -6.82 -9.40
C GLY A 34 8.73 -5.56 -8.53
N ARG A 35 7.59 -4.85 -8.60
CA ARG A 35 7.31 -3.76 -7.64
C ARG A 35 7.16 -4.29 -6.22
N GLN A 36 7.62 -3.53 -5.23
CA GLN A 36 7.50 -3.87 -3.81
C GLN A 36 7.21 -2.63 -2.98
N THR A 37 6.30 -2.76 -2.02
CA THR A 37 5.97 -1.70 -1.05
C THR A 37 5.67 -2.28 0.33
N TYR A 38 5.52 -1.40 1.32
CA TYR A 38 5.32 -1.74 2.72
C TYR A 38 4.12 -0.97 3.25
N VAL A 39 3.17 -1.66 3.89
CA VAL A 39 2.00 -1.02 4.51
C VAL A 39 2.12 -1.15 6.03
N PRO A 40 2.17 -0.03 6.79
CA PRO A 40 2.12 -0.07 8.25
C PRO A 40 0.70 -0.43 8.71
N MET A 41 0.53 -1.57 9.35
CA MET A 41 -0.74 -2.04 9.88
C MET A 41 -0.93 -1.54 11.31
N HIS A 42 -1.50 -0.35 11.46
CA HIS A 42 -1.92 0.21 12.75
C HIS A 42 -3.39 0.65 12.68
N THR A 43 -3.99 0.92 13.84
CA THR A 43 -5.32 1.54 13.93
C THR A 43 -5.19 3.02 13.53
N GLY A 44 -5.73 3.39 12.37
CA GLY A 44 -5.76 4.76 11.87
C GLY A 44 -5.24 4.91 10.46
N ASP A 45 -5.02 6.16 10.08
CA ASP A 45 -4.65 6.55 8.74
C ASP A 45 -3.15 6.53 8.50
N VAL A 46 -2.77 6.12 7.29
CA VAL A 46 -1.38 6.16 6.86
C VAL A 46 -0.95 7.62 6.73
N PRO A 47 0.15 8.05 7.39
CA PRO A 47 0.68 9.40 7.24
C PRO A 47 0.90 9.74 5.77
N GLU A 48 0.61 10.98 5.37
CA GLU A 48 0.66 11.39 3.97
C GLU A 48 2.03 11.11 3.31
N SER A 49 3.12 11.36 4.03
CA SER A 49 4.48 11.09 3.55
C SER A 49 4.72 9.60 3.27
N THR A 50 4.19 8.72 4.13
CA THR A 50 4.23 7.27 3.96
C THR A 50 3.36 6.84 2.79
N PHE A 51 2.14 7.37 2.69
CA PHE A 51 1.23 7.08 1.59
C PHE A 51 1.82 7.48 0.23
N ARG A 52 2.43 8.66 0.12
CA ARG A 52 3.14 9.09 -1.10
C ARG A 52 4.31 8.16 -1.46
N LYS A 53 5.05 7.63 -0.48
CA LYS A 53 6.11 6.63 -0.72
C LYS A 53 5.53 5.32 -1.24
N ILE A 54 4.39 4.88 -0.68
CA ILE A 54 3.68 3.68 -1.13
C ILE A 54 3.26 3.83 -2.60
N LEU A 55 2.62 4.95 -2.97
CA LEU A 55 2.23 5.23 -4.35
C LEU A 55 3.43 5.22 -5.31
N LYS A 56 4.53 5.88 -4.93
CA LYS A 56 5.76 5.89 -5.73
C LYS A 56 6.33 4.49 -5.94
N GLN A 57 6.40 3.68 -4.88
CA GLN A 57 6.89 2.31 -4.94
C GLN A 57 5.97 1.40 -5.75
N ALA A 58 4.65 1.60 -5.60
CA ALA A 58 3.63 0.87 -6.32
C ALA A 58 3.47 1.34 -7.78
N ARG A 59 4.13 2.43 -8.17
CA ARG A 59 3.98 3.10 -9.47
C ARG A 59 2.51 3.40 -9.79
N LEU A 60 1.79 3.91 -8.79
CA LEU A 60 0.39 4.34 -8.92
C LEU A 60 0.31 5.85 -8.72
N THR A 61 -0.51 6.50 -9.54
CA THR A 61 -0.98 7.86 -9.28
C THR A 61 -2.05 7.84 -8.18
N LEU A 62 -2.33 9.02 -7.60
CA LEU A 62 -3.43 9.16 -6.64
C LEU A 62 -4.78 8.80 -7.29
N GLU A 63 -4.98 9.19 -8.55
CA GLU A 63 -6.24 8.92 -9.28
C GLU A 63 -6.43 7.43 -9.54
N GLU A 64 -5.41 6.72 -10.00
CA GLU A 64 -5.45 5.27 -10.16
C GLU A 64 -5.74 4.59 -8.82
N PHE A 65 -5.08 5.02 -7.74
CA PHE A 65 -5.33 4.48 -6.41
C PHE A 65 -6.76 4.70 -5.93
N GLN A 66 -7.35 5.87 -6.21
CA GLN A 66 -8.73 6.18 -5.82
C GLN A 66 -9.75 5.32 -6.57
N ARG A 67 -9.45 4.89 -7.79
CA ARG A 67 -10.33 4.05 -8.62
C ARG A 67 -10.29 2.55 -8.29
N LEU A 68 -9.31 2.10 -7.49
CA LEU A 68 -9.22 0.72 -6.99
C LEU A 68 -10.21 0.45 -5.86
#